data_AF-A0A7X7VCN5-F1
#
_entry.id   AF-A0A7X7VCN5-F1
#
_cell.length_a   1.000
_cell.length_b   1.000
_cell.length_c   1.000
_cell.angle_alpha   90.00
_cell.angle_beta   90.00
_cell.angle_gamma   90.00
#
_symmetry.space_group_name_H-M   'P 1'
#
loop_
_entity.id
_entity.type
_entity.pdbx_description
1 polymer ?
#
loop_
_entity_poly.entity_id
_entity_poly.type
_entity_poly.pdbx_seq_one_letter_code
_entity_poly.pdbx_strand_id
1 'polypeptide(L)' 'MNTTTIRAMGYLRVSTEEQARQGVSIDAQEERIQALAAAKGWSLAEIIRDAGYSGKNLGRPGIR' A
#
# COMPACT_ATOMS: atom_id res chain seq x y z
N MET A 1 -25.92 14.55 10.50
CA MET A 1 -25.05 14.92 9.37
C MET A 1 -24.46 13.63 8.82
N ASN A 2 -24.79 13.23 7.59
CA ASN A 2 -24.17 12.05 6.98
C ASN A 2 -22.88 12.49 6.30
N THR A 3 -21.76 12.38 6.99
CA THR A 3 -20.44 12.64 6.40
C THR A 3 -20.02 11.40 5.63
N THR A 4 -20.19 11.40 4.32
CA THR A 4 -19.69 10.31 3.47
C THR A 4 -18.16 10.41 3.42
N THR A 5 -17.49 9.62 4.23
CA THR A 5 -16.03 9.47 4.20
C THR A 5 -15.60 8.74 2.93
N ILE A 6 -14.61 9.28 2.21
CA ILE A 6 -14.02 8.59 1.08
C ILE A 6 -13.36 7.31 1.59
N ARG A 7 -13.73 6.17 0.99
CA ARG A 7 -13.12 4.88 1.28
C ARG A 7 -11.95 4.65 0.33
N ALA A 8 -10.82 4.21 0.86
CA ALA A 8 -9.56 4.02 0.12
C ALA A 8 -8.94 2.64 0.40
N MET A 9 -8.05 2.20 -0.47
CA MET A 9 -7.16 1.05 -0.25
C MET A 9 -5.70 1.46 -0.50
N GLY A 10 -4.80 0.86 0.26
CA GLY A 10 -3.35 0.95 0.04
C GLY A 10 -2.84 -0.26 -0.74
N TYR A 11 -1.91 -0.04 -1.65
CA TYR A 11 -1.20 -1.11 -2.35
C TYR A 11 0.31 -0.84 -2.31
N LEU A 12 1.06 -1.83 -1.84
CA LEU A 12 2.49 -1.75 -1.57
C LEU A 12 3.22 -2.82 -2.35
N ARG A 13 4.38 -2.47 -2.94
CA ARG A 13 5.19 -3.43 -3.70
C ARG A 13 6.67 -3.07 -3.72
N VAL A 14 7.52 -4.08 -3.67
CA VAL A 14 8.95 -3.99 -4.00
C VAL A 14 9.34 -5.15 -4.92
N SER A 15 10.34 -4.95 -5.78
CA SER A 15 10.66 -5.93 -6.83
C SER A 15 11.49 -7.12 -6.33
N THR A 16 12.17 -6.98 -5.20
CA THR A 16 12.96 -8.07 -4.58
C THR A 16 12.71 -8.11 -3.06
N GLU A 17 12.89 -9.28 -2.46
CA GLU A 17 12.86 -9.40 -0.99
C GLU A 17 13.97 -8.59 -0.32
N GLU A 18 15.13 -8.45 -0.99
CA GLU A 18 16.22 -7.64 -0.48
C GLU A 18 15.86 -6.15 -0.41
N GLN A 19 15.10 -5.64 -1.39
CA GLN A 19 14.56 -4.28 -1.33
C GLN A 19 13.52 -4.12 -0.21
N ALA A 20 12.79 -5.18 0.14
CA ALA A 20 11.87 -5.17 1.28
C ALA A 20 12.63 -4.99 2.61
N ARG A 21 13.83 -5.57 2.71
CA ARG A 21 14.64 -5.58 3.94
C ARG A 21 15.63 -4.42 4.06
N GLN A 22 16.24 -3.98 2.96
CA GLN A 22 17.37 -3.03 2.97
C GLN A 22 17.14 -1.74 2.16
N GLY A 23 16.02 -1.62 1.42
CA GLY A 23 15.69 -0.46 0.59
C GLY A 23 14.66 0.49 1.21
N VAL A 24 13.89 1.18 0.37
CA VAL A 24 12.61 1.78 0.80
C VAL A 24 11.71 0.62 1.22
N SER A 25 11.65 0.36 2.53
CA SER A 25 10.92 -0.76 3.08
C SER A 25 9.43 -0.66 2.75
N ILE A 26 8.77 -1.81 2.68
CA ILE A 26 7.31 -1.87 2.60
C ILE A 26 6.68 -1.11 3.78
N ASP A 27 7.31 -1.17 4.95
CA ASP A 27 6.87 -0.47 6.16
C ASP A 27 6.87 1.06 5.98
N ALA A 28 7.92 1.63 5.39
CA ALA A 28 7.97 3.07 5.13
C ALA A 28 6.90 3.54 4.13
N GLN A 29 6.57 2.69 3.15
CA GLN A 29 5.47 2.98 2.22
C GLN A 29 4.11 2.89 2.93
N GLU A 30 3.94 1.92 3.82
CA GLU A 30 2.73 1.73 4.62
C GLU A 30 2.45 2.92 5.54
N GLU A 31 3.45 3.34 6.32
CA GLU A 31 3.35 4.51 7.19
C GLU A 31 2.91 5.75 6.40
N ARG A 32 3.44 5.91 5.18
CA ARG A 32 3.10 7.05 4.32
C ARG A 32 1.66 6.99 3.80
N ILE A 33 1.16 5.80 3.45
CA ILE A 33 -0.24 5.61 3.04
C ILE A 33 -1.19 5.89 4.21
N GLN A 34 -0.87 5.36 5.39
CA GLN A 34 -1.67 5.58 6.60
C GLN A 34 -1.73 7.06 6.97
N ALA A 35 -0.57 7.75 6.98
CA ALA A 35 -0.49 9.17 7.27
C ALA A 35 -1.28 10.02 6.26
N LEU A 36 -1.22 9.68 4.97
CA LEU A 36 -1.99 10.38 3.94
C LEU A 36 -3.49 10.17 4.11
N ALA A 37 -3.94 8.94 4.34
CA ALA A 37 -5.35 8.63 4.56
C ALA A 37 -5.89 9.39 5.78
N ALA A 38 -5.14 9.42 6.88
CA ALA A 38 -5.48 10.19 8.07
C ALA A 38 -5.57 11.70 7.76
N ALA A 39 -4.56 12.27 7.11
CA ALA A 39 -4.52 13.69 6.75
C ALA A 39 -5.66 14.11 5.80
N LYS A 40 -6.17 13.18 4.99
CA LYS A 40 -7.29 13.39 4.07
C LYS A 40 -8.66 13.06 4.67
N GLY A 41 -8.70 12.52 5.89
CA GLY A 41 -9.93 12.01 6.50
C GLY A 41 -10.55 10.86 5.73
N TRP A 42 -9.74 10.05 5.04
CA TRP A 42 -10.19 8.88 4.30
C TRP A 42 -10.29 7.65 5.21
N SER A 43 -11.25 6.78 4.93
CA SER A 43 -11.35 5.46 5.56
C SER A 43 -10.51 4.48 4.75
N LEU A 44 -9.30 4.21 5.23
CA LEU A 44 -8.42 3.20 4.65
C LEU A 44 -8.93 1.81 5.04
N ALA A 45 -9.52 1.09 4.09
CA ALA A 45 -10.18 -0.18 4.34
C ALA A 45 -9.20 -1.36 4.44
N GLU A 46 -8.14 -1.34 3.64
CA GLU A 46 -7.16 -2.41 3.55
C GLU A 46 -5.82 -1.88 2.99
N ILE A 47 -4.73 -2.54 3.36
CA ILE A 47 -3.41 -2.36 2.76
C ILE A 47 -2.92 -3.71 2.25
N ILE A 48 -2.72 -3.80 0.94
CA ILE A 48 -2.24 -4.99 0.26
C ILE A 48 -0.72 -4.90 0.06
N ARG A 49 -0.01 -6.00 0.32
CA ARG A 49 1.46 -6.07 0.25
C ARG A 49 1.92 -7.15 -0.73
N ASP A 50 2.60 -6.73 -1.79
CA ASP A 50 3.30 -7.61 -2.75
C ASP A 50 4.82 -7.40 -2.66
N ALA A 51 5.45 -7.96 -1.62
CA ALA A 51 6.91 -7.94 -1.49
C ALA A 51 7.57 -8.99 -2.39
N GLY A 52 8.62 -8.60 -3.13
CA GLY A 52 9.35 -9.52 -4.02
C GLY A 52 8.68 -9.75 -5.38
N TYR A 53 7.69 -8.94 -5.76
CA TYR A 53 6.99 -9.07 -7.04
C TYR A 53 7.41 -8.01 -8.04
N SER A 54 7.72 -8.44 -9.27
CA SER A 54 8.10 -7.54 -10.36
C SER A 54 6.98 -6.59 -10.76
N GLY A 55 7.36 -5.34 -11.07
CA GLY A 55 6.48 -4.32 -11.66
C GLY A 55 6.07 -4.60 -13.10
N LYS A 56 6.65 -5.61 -13.78
CA LYS A 56 6.54 -5.83 -15.23
C LYS A 56 5.16 -6.29 -15.70
N ASN A 57 4.41 -6.99 -14.86
CA ASN A 57 3.06 -7.49 -15.18
C ASN A 57 2.18 -7.43 -13.92
N LEU A 58 0.88 -7.71 -14.09
CA LEU A 58 -0.11 -7.78 -13.01
C LEU A 58 -0.21 -9.17 -12.37
N GLY A 59 0.71 -10.10 -12.66
CA GLY A 59 0.71 -11.45 -12.09
C GLY A 59 1.22 -11.46 -10.64
N ARG A 60 0.51 -10.76 -9.75
CA ARG A 60 0.90 -10.57 -8.34
C ARG A 60 -0.28 -10.91 -7.43
N PRO A 61 -0.07 -11.52 -6.25
CA PRO A 61 -1.16 -11.96 -5.38
C PRO A 61 -2.14 -10.86 -5.00
N GLY A 62 -1.64 -9.64 -4.78
CA GLY A 62 -2.42 -8.48 -4.37
C GLY A 62 -3.23 -7.80 -5.47
N ILE A 63 -3.06 -8.18 -6.73
CA ILE A 63 -3.84 -7.64 -7.86
C ILE A 63 -4.38 -8.81 -8.68
N ARG A 64 -5.70 -9.02 -8.65
CA ARG A 64 -6.37 -10.06 -9.43
C ARG A 64 -7.72 -9.60 -9.95
#